data_AF-A0A7G5EH48-F1
#
_entry.id   AF-A0A7G5EH48-F1
#
_cell.length_a   1.000
_cell.length_b   1.000
_cell.length_c   1.000
_cell.angle_alpha   90.00
_cell.angle_beta   90.00
_cell.angle_gamma   90.00
#
_symmetry.space_group_name_H-M   'P 1'
#
loop_
_entity.id
_entity.type
_entity.pdbx_description
1 polymer ?
#
loop_
_entity_poly.entity_id
_entity_poly.type
_entity_poly.pdbx_seq_one_letter_code
_entity_poly.pdbx_strand_id
1 'polypeptide(L)'
;MIIEITGNFPSSDPASITNSARVDTPAGVTDPDMATNISVVSTAMSYKTDLAVTKTQSSNVFASGVPVTYTMTVQNNGPASADGANIRDNLTNFANYMSGSPYDYLTITNTFVSCTASGGAICPASSNFNSQSATGIDYALFNTSVPTLPSGGLIIVVYTMTPTITGAQR
;
A
#
# COMPACT_ATOMS: atom_id res chain seq x y z
N MET A 1 -3.31 38.65 18.12
CA MET A 1 -3.15 37.40 18.88
C MET A 1 -3.75 36.30 18.04
N ILE A 2 -2.91 35.44 17.44
CA ILE A 2 -3.37 34.26 16.69
C ILE A 2 -3.31 33.10 17.70
N ILE A 3 -4.41 32.39 17.86
CA ILE A 3 -4.46 31.16 18.66
C ILE A 3 -4.21 30.02 17.67
N GLU A 4 -3.04 29.39 17.76
CA GLU A 4 -2.78 28.12 17.08
C GLU A 4 -3.30 26.98 17.97
N ILE A 5 -4.18 26.16 17.41
CA ILE A 5 -4.63 24.91 18.04
C ILE A 5 -4.03 23.76 17.23
N THR A 6 -3.08 23.03 17.82
CA THR A 6 -2.53 21.81 17.25
C THR A 6 -3.24 20.60 17.84
N GLY A 7 -3.83 19.76 16.99
CA GLY A 7 -4.44 18.49 17.38
C GLY A 7 -3.88 17.34 16.53
N ASN A 8 -3.52 16.23 17.17
CA ASN A 8 -3.22 14.98 16.49
C ASN A 8 -4.53 14.19 16.36
N PHE A 9 -5.05 14.06 15.13
CA PHE A 9 -6.26 13.30 14.86
C PHE A 9 -5.90 11.91 14.29
N PRO A 10 -6.55 10.83 14.73
CA PRO A 10 -6.43 9.53 14.10
C PRO A 10 -6.98 9.56 12.68
N SER A 11 -6.61 8.56 11.86
CA SER A 11 -6.94 8.45 10.42
C SER A 11 -8.42 8.37 10.05
N SER A 12 -9.34 8.52 11.00
CA SER A 12 -10.77 8.25 10.83
C SER A 12 -11.75 9.28 11.40
N ASP A 13 -11.33 10.32 12.12
CA ASP A 13 -12.18 11.49 12.43
C ASP A 13 -11.40 12.50 13.31
N PRO A 14 -11.76 13.81 13.32
CA PRO A 14 -13.01 14.38 12.81
C PRO A 14 -13.00 14.79 11.32
N ALA A 15 -14.15 14.73 10.64
CA ALA A 15 -14.36 15.19 9.27
C ALA A 15 -14.30 16.72 9.14
N SER A 16 -14.46 17.43 10.27
CA SER A 16 -14.26 18.87 10.36
C SER A 16 -13.85 19.29 11.77
N ILE A 17 -13.14 20.39 11.89
CA ILE A 17 -12.88 21.05 13.18
C ILE A 17 -13.85 22.23 13.30
N THR A 18 -14.58 22.30 14.41
CA THR A 18 -15.48 23.41 14.72
C THR A 18 -14.89 24.28 15.82
N ASN A 19 -14.75 25.58 15.55
CA ASN A 19 -14.37 26.58 16.53
C ASN A 19 -15.58 27.47 16.85
N SER A 20 -15.82 27.75 18.12
CA SER A 20 -16.94 28.59 18.59
C SER A 20 -16.41 29.73 19.46
N ALA A 21 -16.87 30.95 19.17
CA ALA A 21 -16.63 32.14 19.98
C ALA A 21 -17.97 32.65 20.52
N ARG A 22 -18.01 32.97 21.82
CA ARG A 22 -19.21 33.45 22.50
C ARG A 22 -18.89 34.66 23.37
N VAL A 23 -19.79 35.62 23.39
CA VAL A 23 -19.78 36.75 24.32
C VAL A 23 -21.01 36.67 25.22
N ASP A 24 -20.83 37.00 26.50
CA ASP A 24 -21.88 36.99 27.52
C ASP A 24 -22.19 38.40 28.00
N THR A 25 -23.46 38.67 28.28
CA THR A 25 -23.82 39.93 28.95
C THR A 25 -23.45 39.88 30.43
N PRO A 26 -22.93 40.99 30.98
CA PRO A 26 -22.72 41.12 32.41
C PRO A 26 -24.07 41.21 33.16
N ALA A 27 -24.05 40.96 34.47
CA ALA A 27 -25.25 40.97 35.30
C ALA A 27 -26.00 42.32 35.20
N GLY A 28 -27.33 42.25 35.05
CA GLY A 28 -28.20 43.44 34.96
C GLY A 28 -28.30 44.07 33.57
N VAL A 29 -27.60 43.53 32.56
CA VAL A 29 -27.69 43.97 31.16
C VAL A 29 -28.40 42.91 30.33
N THR A 30 -29.41 43.33 29.57
CA THR A 30 -30.14 42.47 28.63
C THR A 30 -29.70 42.78 27.22
N ASP A 31 -29.27 41.74 26.49
CA ASP A 31 -29.10 41.82 25.05
C ASP A 31 -30.43 41.51 24.35
N PRO A 32 -30.99 42.44 23.56
CA PRO A 32 -32.23 42.20 22.83
C PRO A 32 -32.09 41.17 21.70
N ASP A 33 -30.87 40.88 21.21
CA ASP A 33 -30.61 39.86 20.18
C ASP A 33 -29.42 38.94 20.54
N MET A 34 -29.72 37.97 21.40
CA MET A 34 -28.74 36.95 21.81
C MET A 34 -28.25 36.04 20.67
N ALA A 35 -28.88 36.04 19.50
CA ALA A 35 -28.46 35.17 18.39
C ALA A 35 -27.12 35.60 17.80
N THR A 36 -26.76 36.88 17.94
CA THR A 36 -25.48 37.44 17.45
C THR A 36 -24.31 37.24 18.41
N ASN A 37 -24.56 36.76 19.63
CA ASN A 37 -23.53 36.56 20.66
C ASN A 37 -22.73 35.26 20.51
N ILE A 38 -22.98 34.51 19.44
CA ILE A 38 -22.26 33.29 19.11
C ILE A 38 -21.82 33.32 17.65
N SER A 39 -20.56 32.96 17.42
CA SER A 39 -20.00 32.75 16.09
C SER A 39 -19.38 31.36 16.03
N VAL A 40 -19.76 30.58 15.02
CA VAL A 40 -19.27 29.20 14.83
C VAL A 40 -18.67 29.09 13.44
N VAL A 41 -17.45 28.57 13.35
CA VAL A 41 -16.76 28.30 12.09
C VAL A 41 -16.37 26.83 12.04
N SER A 42 -16.74 26.15 10.95
CA SER A 42 -16.37 24.76 10.68
C SER A 42 -15.37 24.70 9.52
N THR A 43 -14.26 24.00 9.71
CA THR A 43 -13.23 23.76 8.69
C THR A 43 -13.21 22.28 8.35
N ALA A 44 -13.49 21.93 7.10
CA ALA A 44 -13.45 20.55 6.63
C ALA A 44 -12.01 20.01 6.63
N MET A 45 -11.83 18.77 7.10
CA MET A 45 -10.55 18.06 6.99
C MET A 45 -10.60 17.06 5.84
N SER A 46 -9.49 16.96 5.09
CA SER A 46 -9.32 15.96 4.03
C SER A 46 -8.12 15.09 4.39
N TYR A 47 -8.39 13.82 4.67
CA TYR A 47 -7.36 12.80 4.84
C TYR A 47 -7.08 12.16 3.49
N LYS A 48 -5.84 12.16 3.04
CA LYS A 48 -5.43 11.47 1.81
C LYS A 48 -4.60 10.23 2.18
N THR A 49 -4.82 9.14 1.46
CA THR A 49 -3.90 8.01 1.46
C THR A 49 -2.64 8.39 0.69
N ASP A 50 -1.51 7.84 1.10
CA ASP A 50 -0.24 7.98 0.36
C ASP A 50 0.43 6.61 0.37
N LEU A 51 0.28 5.87 -0.73
CA LEU A 51 0.77 4.51 -0.86
C LEU A 51 2.10 4.49 -1.59
N ALA A 52 3.10 3.84 -0.98
CA ALA A 52 4.41 3.59 -1.57
C ALA A 52 4.64 2.09 -1.75
N VAL A 53 5.24 1.70 -2.87
CA VAL A 53 5.66 0.32 -3.14
C VAL A 53 7.12 0.32 -3.56
N THR A 54 7.92 -0.56 -2.96
CA THR A 54 9.30 -0.83 -3.38
C THR A 54 9.49 -2.32 -3.60
N LYS A 55 10.33 -2.68 -4.57
CA LYS A 55 10.66 -4.07 -4.88
C LYS A 55 12.14 -4.20 -5.12
N THR A 56 12.79 -5.11 -4.41
CA THR A 56 14.22 -5.38 -4.51
C THR A 56 14.46 -6.88 -4.73
N GLN A 57 15.65 -7.21 -5.23
CA GLN A 57 16.07 -8.59 -5.47
C GLN A 57 17.46 -8.84 -4.87
N SER A 58 17.71 -10.07 -4.42
CA SER A 58 18.97 -10.45 -3.77
C SER A 58 20.18 -10.52 -4.71
N SER A 59 19.94 -10.69 -6.01
CA SER A 59 20.98 -10.79 -7.04
C SER A 59 20.48 -10.23 -8.37
N ASN A 60 21.33 -9.52 -9.11
CA ASN A 60 21.10 -9.13 -10.50
C ASN A 60 21.60 -10.17 -11.52
N VAL A 61 22.25 -11.23 -11.04
CA VAL A 61 22.70 -12.36 -11.85
C VAL A 61 21.68 -13.48 -11.76
N PHE A 62 21.13 -13.86 -12.91
CA PHE A 62 20.27 -15.03 -13.05
C PHE A 62 21.10 -16.22 -13.52
N ALA A 63 21.22 -17.24 -12.67
CA ALA A 63 21.85 -18.51 -13.02
C ALA A 63 20.80 -19.62 -12.95
N SER A 64 20.83 -20.55 -13.91
CA SER A 64 19.91 -21.68 -13.95
C SER A 64 19.97 -22.49 -12.65
N GLY A 65 18.82 -22.79 -12.07
CA GLY A 65 18.66 -23.51 -10.81
C GLY A 65 18.92 -22.67 -9.55
N VAL A 66 19.37 -21.42 -9.66
CA VAL A 66 19.70 -20.58 -8.51
C VAL A 66 18.53 -19.65 -8.16
N PRO A 67 17.92 -19.78 -6.96
CA PRO A 67 16.82 -18.91 -6.56
C PRO A 67 17.28 -17.47 -6.34
N VAL A 68 16.52 -16.52 -6.87
CA VAL A 68 16.61 -15.09 -6.56
C VAL A 68 15.46 -14.73 -5.62
N THR A 69 15.77 -14.11 -4.49
CA THR A 69 14.77 -13.66 -3.51
C THR A 69 14.33 -12.25 -3.86
N TYR A 70 13.02 -12.05 -3.95
CA TYR A 70 12.38 -10.76 -4.14
C TYR A 70 11.71 -10.33 -2.85
N THR A 71 11.91 -9.05 -2.50
CA THR A 71 11.27 -8.41 -1.35
C THR A 71 10.46 -7.23 -1.85
N MET A 72 9.14 -7.29 -1.69
CA MET A 72 8.23 -6.19 -2.00
C MET A 72 7.72 -5.58 -0.71
N THR A 73 7.91 -4.27 -0.54
CA THR A 73 7.38 -3.50 0.59
C THR A 73 6.25 -2.62 0.11
N VAL A 74 5.11 -2.64 0.81
CA VAL A 74 3.96 -1.77 0.56
C VAL A 74 3.67 -1.01 1.85
N GLN A 75 3.61 0.31 1.78
CA GLN A 75 3.45 1.18 2.94
C GLN A 75 2.43 2.28 2.68
N ASN A 76 1.67 2.64 3.72
CA ASN A 76 0.80 3.81 3.72
C ASN A 76 1.42 4.92 4.56
N ASN A 77 2.02 5.91 3.90
CA ASN A 77 2.59 7.11 4.49
C ASN A 77 1.53 8.19 4.79
N GLY A 78 0.31 8.00 4.28
CA GLY A 78 -0.75 8.98 4.37
C GLY A 78 -1.47 8.92 5.70
N PRO A 79 -2.12 10.01 6.12
CA PRO A 79 -2.94 10.02 7.32
C PRO A 79 -4.25 9.25 7.18
N ALA A 80 -4.74 8.92 5.97
CA ALA A 80 -5.95 8.09 5.80
C ALA A 80 -5.61 6.60 5.70
N SER A 81 -6.51 5.68 6.13
CA SER A 81 -6.32 4.24 5.90
C SER A 81 -6.53 3.85 4.42
N ALA A 82 -5.85 2.80 3.99
CA ALA A 82 -5.91 2.24 2.64
C ALA A 82 -6.37 0.77 2.67
N ASP A 83 -7.31 0.46 3.55
CA ASP A 83 -7.86 -0.88 3.72
C ASP A 83 -8.49 -1.36 2.40
N GLY A 84 -8.21 -2.60 2.03
CA GLY A 84 -8.66 -3.18 0.75
C GLY A 84 -7.81 -2.80 -0.46
N ALA A 85 -6.71 -2.05 -0.30
CA ALA A 85 -5.80 -1.72 -1.40
C ALA A 85 -5.35 -2.98 -2.15
N ASN A 86 -5.46 -2.94 -3.49
CA ASN A 86 -5.06 -4.06 -4.34
C ASN A 86 -3.55 -4.01 -4.64
N ILE A 87 -2.87 -5.13 -4.43
CA ILE A 87 -1.47 -5.32 -4.80
C ILE A 87 -1.37 -6.41 -5.86
N ARG A 88 -0.55 -6.14 -6.88
CA ARG A 88 -0.35 -7.05 -7.99
C ARG A 88 1.12 -7.05 -8.40
N ASP A 89 1.64 -8.24 -8.68
CA ASP A 89 2.96 -8.42 -9.24
C ASP A 89 2.86 -9.41 -10.41
N ASN A 90 3.30 -8.98 -11.59
CA ASN A 90 3.24 -9.73 -12.83
C ASN A 90 4.63 -9.87 -13.42
N LEU A 91 4.94 -11.09 -13.83
CA LEU A 91 6.07 -11.37 -14.70
C LEU A 91 5.58 -11.20 -16.13
N THR A 92 5.74 -9.98 -16.65
CA THR A 92 5.52 -9.69 -18.07
C THR A 92 6.87 -9.67 -18.76
N ASN A 93 6.99 -10.44 -19.85
CA ASN A 93 8.21 -10.69 -20.62
C ASN A 93 9.22 -11.72 -20.06
N PHE A 94 9.40 -12.83 -20.79
CA PHE A 94 10.69 -13.53 -20.92
C PHE A 94 11.25 -13.34 -22.33
N ALA A 95 10.71 -12.36 -23.06
CA ALA A 95 10.98 -12.15 -24.47
C ALA A 95 12.38 -11.56 -24.68
N ASN A 96 13.40 -12.42 -24.65
CA ASN A 96 14.48 -12.28 -25.61
C ASN A 96 13.88 -12.62 -26.98
N TYR A 97 13.27 -11.59 -27.57
CA TYR A 97 12.90 -11.51 -28.97
C TYR A 97 14.19 -11.50 -29.79
N MET A 98 14.76 -12.68 -30.04
CA MET A 98 15.70 -12.87 -31.14
C MET A 98 14.96 -13.71 -32.18
N SER A 99 14.30 -13.03 -33.12
CA SER A 99 14.01 -13.54 -34.47
C SER A 99 13.81 -15.07 -34.63
N GLY A 100 12.59 -15.57 -34.36
CA GLY A 100 12.04 -16.67 -35.15
C GLY A 100 12.09 -18.11 -34.62
N SER A 101 12.20 -18.36 -33.31
CA SER A 101 11.99 -19.73 -32.76
C SER A 101 11.06 -19.73 -31.55
N PRO A 102 10.13 -20.70 -31.38
CA PRO A 102 9.29 -20.79 -30.19
C PRO A 102 10.13 -21.28 -29.00
N TYR A 103 10.39 -20.38 -28.07
CA TYR A 103 11.32 -20.58 -26.95
C TYR A 103 10.65 -21.21 -25.73
N ASP A 104 10.82 -22.51 -25.54
CA ASP A 104 10.35 -23.30 -24.39
C ASP A 104 11.48 -23.64 -23.40
N TYR A 105 12.55 -22.82 -23.37
CA TYR A 105 13.81 -23.16 -22.70
C TYR A 105 14.00 -22.55 -21.31
N LEU A 106 13.13 -21.64 -20.87
CA LEU A 106 13.26 -20.96 -19.57
C LEU A 106 11.96 -21.12 -18.78
N THR A 107 12.02 -21.97 -17.76
CA THR A 107 10.96 -22.12 -16.77
C THR A 107 11.31 -21.29 -15.55
N ILE A 108 10.40 -20.46 -15.06
CA ILE A 108 10.52 -19.85 -13.74
C ILE A 108 9.64 -20.60 -12.77
N THR A 109 10.24 -21.08 -11.68
CA THR A 109 9.50 -21.52 -10.50
C THR A 109 9.45 -20.38 -9.50
N ASN A 110 8.26 -19.87 -9.23
CA ASN A 110 8.03 -18.91 -8.18
C ASN A 110 7.55 -19.62 -6.90
N THR A 111 7.97 -19.14 -5.74
CA THR A 111 7.56 -19.70 -4.45
C THR A 111 7.32 -18.58 -3.47
N PHE A 112 6.10 -18.47 -2.95
CA PHE A 112 5.79 -17.56 -1.86
C PHE A 112 6.53 -18.02 -0.61
N VAL A 113 7.20 -17.09 0.07
CA VAL A 113 7.95 -17.37 1.29
C VAL A 113 7.19 -16.85 2.51
N SER A 114 6.86 -15.55 2.52
CA SER A 114 6.18 -14.95 3.66
C SER A 114 5.52 -13.62 3.31
N CYS A 115 4.57 -13.22 4.16
CA CYS A 115 4.13 -11.84 4.28
C CYS A 115 4.20 -11.45 5.75
N THR A 116 4.86 -10.34 6.06
CA THR A 116 4.93 -9.78 7.42
C THR A 116 4.29 -8.42 7.43
N ALA A 117 3.44 -8.16 8.44
CA ALA A 117 2.76 -6.88 8.60
C ALA A 117 3.22 -6.14 9.86
N SER A 118 3.17 -4.82 9.83
CA SER A 118 3.50 -3.93 10.94
C SER A 118 2.65 -2.66 10.89
N GLY A 119 2.68 -1.86 11.97
CA GLY A 119 1.89 -0.63 12.06
C GLY A 119 0.39 -0.86 12.00
N GLY A 120 -0.10 -2.02 12.46
CA GLY A 120 -1.52 -2.39 12.41
C GLY A 120 -2.02 -2.90 11.05
N ALA A 121 -1.14 -3.03 10.05
CA ALA A 121 -1.50 -3.68 8.81
C ALA A 121 -1.78 -5.18 8.99
N ILE A 122 -2.55 -5.76 8.07
CA ILE A 122 -2.82 -7.18 8.00
C ILE A 122 -2.43 -7.67 6.61
N CYS A 123 -1.61 -8.73 6.56
CA CYS A 123 -1.22 -9.35 5.30
C CYS A 123 -2.41 -10.02 4.61
N PRO A 124 -2.44 -10.05 3.26
CA PRO A 124 -3.31 -10.96 2.53
C PRO A 124 -3.08 -12.41 2.97
N ALA A 125 -4.10 -13.26 2.84
CA ALA A 125 -3.97 -14.69 3.13
C ALA A 125 -2.88 -15.31 2.25
N SER A 126 -2.07 -16.22 2.80
CA SER A 126 -0.99 -16.89 2.06
C SER A 126 -1.48 -17.63 0.82
N SER A 127 -2.72 -18.15 0.85
CA SER A 127 -3.40 -18.78 -0.28
C SER A 127 -3.64 -17.87 -1.48
N ASN A 128 -3.53 -16.55 -1.30
CA ASN A 128 -3.69 -15.58 -2.38
C ASN A 128 -2.38 -15.30 -3.13
N PHE A 129 -1.27 -15.87 -2.66
CA PHE A 129 0.03 -15.80 -3.32
C PHE A 129 0.29 -17.10 -4.07
N ASN A 130 0.51 -17.01 -5.37
CA ASN A 130 0.73 -18.20 -6.19
C ASN A 130 2.12 -18.77 -5.91
N SER A 131 2.27 -20.09 -5.98
CA SER A 131 3.57 -20.78 -6.00
C SER A 131 3.53 -21.82 -7.10
N GLN A 132 4.18 -21.51 -8.22
CA GLN A 132 4.02 -22.30 -9.43
C GLN A 132 5.23 -22.18 -10.38
N SER A 133 5.29 -23.11 -11.32
CA SER A 133 6.28 -23.11 -12.40
C SER A 133 5.60 -22.76 -13.73
N ALA A 134 6.17 -21.82 -14.48
CA ALA A 134 5.65 -21.39 -15.77
C ALA A 134 6.78 -21.16 -16.78
N THR A 135 6.50 -21.43 -18.06
CA THR A 135 7.42 -21.24 -19.20
C THR A 135 6.81 -20.24 -20.18
N GLY A 136 7.57 -19.24 -20.61
CA GLY A 136 7.24 -18.41 -21.78
C GLY A 136 5.94 -17.58 -21.73
N ILE A 137 5.27 -17.45 -20.58
CA ILE A 137 3.98 -16.76 -20.45
C ILE A 137 4.03 -15.56 -19.52
N ASP A 138 3.19 -14.56 -19.80
CA ASP A 138 2.85 -13.51 -18.85
C ASP A 138 2.04 -14.14 -17.71
N TYR A 139 2.54 -14.04 -16.47
CA TYR A 139 1.82 -14.61 -15.33
C TYR A 139 1.84 -13.69 -14.10
N ALA A 140 0.70 -13.62 -13.42
CA ALA A 140 0.54 -12.84 -12.20
C ALA A 140 0.99 -13.65 -10.96
N LEU A 141 2.12 -13.29 -10.36
CA LEU A 141 2.62 -13.89 -9.12
C LEU A 141 1.59 -13.80 -7.99
N PHE A 142 0.87 -12.69 -7.93
CA PHE A 142 -0.32 -12.52 -7.12
C PHE A 142 -1.11 -11.31 -7.63
N ASN A 143 -2.40 -11.32 -7.34
CA ASN A 143 -3.31 -10.18 -7.47
C ASN A 143 -4.30 -10.29 -6.31
N THR A 144 -4.06 -9.53 -5.24
CA THR A 144 -4.80 -9.69 -3.99
C THR A 144 -5.00 -8.35 -3.28
N SER A 145 -6.01 -8.26 -2.42
CA SER A 145 -6.24 -7.09 -1.58
C SER A 145 -5.53 -7.24 -0.25
N VAL A 146 -4.98 -6.13 0.25
CA VAL A 146 -4.47 -5.99 1.62
C VAL A 146 -5.68 -5.71 2.52
N PRO A 147 -6.08 -6.62 3.43
CA PRO A 147 -7.30 -6.45 4.22
C PRO A 147 -7.30 -5.18 5.06
N THR A 148 -6.15 -4.83 5.64
CA THR A 148 -6.00 -3.67 6.52
C THR A 148 -4.64 -3.03 6.28
N LEU A 149 -4.63 -1.73 5.98
CA LEU A 149 -3.43 -0.93 5.73
C LEU A 149 -3.65 0.49 6.29
N PRO A 150 -3.58 0.67 7.61
CA PRO A 150 -3.84 1.94 8.27
C PRO A 150 -2.72 2.95 8.00
N SER A 151 -2.88 4.19 8.48
CA SER A 151 -1.79 5.18 8.44
C SER A 151 -0.54 4.65 9.16
N GLY A 152 0.62 4.74 8.50
CA GLY A 152 1.88 4.17 8.97
C GLY A 152 1.98 2.65 8.84
N GLY A 153 0.92 1.98 8.40
CA GLY A 153 0.87 0.54 8.18
C GLY A 153 1.78 0.11 7.04
N LEU A 154 2.39 -1.06 7.19
CA LEU A 154 3.35 -1.61 6.24
C LEU A 154 3.23 -3.13 6.15
N ILE A 155 3.31 -3.67 4.94
CA ILE A 155 3.49 -5.09 4.67
C ILE A 155 4.77 -5.34 3.85
N ILE A 156 5.44 -6.45 4.13
CA ILE A 156 6.58 -6.95 3.37
C ILE A 156 6.23 -8.34 2.85
N VAL A 157 6.22 -8.50 1.52
CA VAL A 157 5.99 -9.76 0.84
C VAL A 157 7.34 -10.27 0.32
N VAL A 158 7.67 -11.51 0.67
CA VAL A 158 8.90 -12.18 0.22
C VAL A 158 8.52 -13.41 -0.59
N TYR A 159 9.14 -13.55 -1.76
CA TYR A 159 9.02 -14.73 -2.61
C TYR A 159 10.34 -15.00 -3.33
N THR A 160 10.56 -16.24 -3.78
CA THR A 160 11.71 -16.61 -4.60
C THR A 160 11.29 -16.90 -6.02
N MET A 161 12.20 -16.63 -6.96
CA MET A 161 12.08 -17.06 -8.35
C MET A 161 13.33 -17.85 -8.73
N THR A 162 13.14 -19.07 -9.19
CA THR A 162 14.22 -19.95 -9.65
C THR A 162 14.09 -20.12 -11.17
N PRO A 163 14.96 -19.49 -11.96
CA PRO A 163 15.03 -19.77 -13.40
C PRO A 163 15.64 -21.14 -13.62
N THR A 164 15.05 -21.95 -14.50
CA THR A 164 15.56 -23.25 -14.92
C THR A 164 15.62 -23.29 -16.43
N ILE A 165 16.82 -23.54 -16.97
CA ILE A 165 17.01 -23.72 -18.40
C ILE A 165 16.77 -25.20 -18.75
N THR A 166 15.74 -25.48 -19.56
CA THR A 166 15.25 -26.84 -19.85
C THR A 166 15.73 -27.41 -21.19
N GLY A 167 16.45 -26.65 -22.03
CA GLY A 167 16.92 -27.14 -23.33
C GLY A 167 18.12 -26.37 -23.91
N ALA A 168 18.79 -26.99 -24.88
CA ALA A 168 19.94 -26.41 -25.56
C ALA A 168 19.52 -25.19 -26.40
N GLN A 169 20.24 -24.07 -26.23
CA GLN A 169 20.25 -22.98 -27.21
C GLN A 169 20.72 -23.59 -28.54
N ARG A 170 19.85 -23.64 -29.56
CA ARG A 170 20.29 -23.99 -30.93
C ARG A 170 20.80 -22.74 -31.62
#